data_AF-A0A354CX90-F1
#
_entry.id   AF-A0A354CX90-F1
#
_cell.length_a   1.000
_cell.length_b   1.000
_cell.length_c   1.000
_cell.angle_alpha   90.00
_cell.angle_beta   90.00
_cell.angle_gamma   90.00
#
_symmetry.space_group_name_H-M   'P 1'
#
loop_
_entity.id
_entity.type
_entity.pdbx_description
1 polymer ?
#
loop_
_entity_poly.entity_id
_entity_poly.type
_entity_poly.pdbx_seq_one_letter_code
_entity_poly.pdbx_strand_id
1 'polypeptide(L)'
;IAVSEAAMESTACQLEHILNPEVTEAVCTFLGHPPTCPHGRAIPRGRCCEAATSRVGPLIVPLAHLAIGESGTVAFVHTTRHGYLQRLTALGMAPGRPIRLRQTHPTMVIQLGETELALDGEAGSEIYVRRGAQDARS
;
A
#
# COMPACT_ATOMS: atom_id res chain seq x y z
N ILE A 1 -22.71 1.75 1.17
CA ILE A 1 -22.93 0.30 0.96
C ILE A 1 -21.65 -0.39 1.41
N ALA A 2 -21.64 -0.99 2.60
CA ALA A 2 -20.48 -1.72 3.11
C ALA A 2 -20.68 -3.20 2.80
N VAL A 3 -19.81 -3.75 1.95
CA VAL A 3 -19.79 -5.19 1.65
C VAL A 3 -18.98 -5.86 2.74
N SER A 4 -19.55 -6.89 3.38
CA SER A 4 -18.87 -7.64 4.43
C SER A 4 -17.74 -8.50 3.88
N GLU A 5 -16.71 -8.75 4.68
CA GLU A 5 -15.50 -9.50 4.29
C GLU A 5 -15.82 -10.92 3.80
N ALA A 6 -16.75 -11.60 4.47
CA ALA A 6 -17.27 -12.90 4.04
C ALA A 6 -18.04 -12.81 2.70
N ALA A 7 -18.71 -11.70 2.44
CA ALA A 7 -19.37 -11.46 1.15
C ALA A 7 -18.34 -11.16 0.06
N MET A 8 -17.23 -10.48 0.36
CA MET A 8 -16.13 -10.27 -0.59
C MET A 8 -15.44 -11.57 -0.98
N GLU A 9 -15.13 -12.47 -0.03
CA GLU A 9 -14.49 -13.75 -0.32
C GLU A 9 -15.42 -14.71 -1.09
N SER A 10 -16.71 -14.74 -0.72
CA SER A 10 -17.74 -15.49 -1.46
C SER A 10 -17.95 -14.96 -2.88
N THR A 11 -18.00 -13.63 -3.04
CA THR A 11 -18.16 -13.00 -4.36
C THR A 11 -16.90 -13.19 -5.21
N ALA A 12 -15.70 -13.12 -4.62
CA ALA A 12 -14.45 -13.39 -5.32
C ALA A 12 -14.48 -14.81 -5.91
N CYS A 13 -14.75 -15.84 -5.09
CA CYS A 13 -14.78 -17.26 -5.49
C CYS A 13 -15.79 -17.57 -6.62
N GLN A 14 -16.93 -16.88 -6.63
CA GLN A 14 -17.93 -16.98 -7.70
C GLN A 14 -17.51 -16.27 -8.99
N LEU A 15 -16.75 -15.18 -8.89
CA LEU A 15 -16.24 -14.45 -10.04
C LEU A 15 -15.01 -15.13 -10.67
N GLU A 16 -14.18 -15.84 -9.93
CA GLU A 16 -12.99 -16.53 -10.49
C GLU A 16 -13.37 -17.60 -11.53
N HIS A 17 -14.55 -18.20 -11.39
CA HIS A 17 -15.06 -19.20 -12.34
C HIS A 17 -15.83 -18.59 -13.52
N ILE A 18 -16.11 -17.28 -13.50
CA ILE A 18 -16.87 -16.56 -14.54
C ILE A 18 -15.98 -15.55 -15.30
N LEU A 19 -14.90 -15.08 -14.68
CA LEU A 19 -14.00 -14.10 -15.28
C LEU A 19 -13.07 -14.78 -16.28
N ASN A 20 -13.31 -14.50 -17.56
CA ASN A 20 -12.39 -14.78 -18.66
C ASN A 20 -10.97 -14.28 -18.27
N PRO A 21 -9.92 -15.10 -18.44
CA PRO A 21 -8.53 -14.71 -18.21
C PRO A 21 -8.15 -13.33 -18.76
N GLU A 22 -8.73 -12.93 -19.90
CA GLU A 22 -8.52 -11.61 -20.52
C GLU A 22 -9.00 -10.44 -19.64
N VAL A 23 -10.11 -10.61 -18.90
CA VAL A 23 -10.65 -9.59 -18.00
C VAL A 23 -9.78 -9.44 -16.76
N THR A 24 -9.31 -10.56 -16.21
CA THR A 24 -8.37 -10.57 -15.08
C THR A 24 -7.06 -9.88 -15.43
N GLU A 25 -6.53 -10.11 -16.64
CA GLU A 25 -5.35 -9.42 -17.13
C GLU A 25 -5.57 -7.92 -17.35
N ALA A 26 -6.74 -7.51 -17.85
CA ALA A 26 -7.10 -6.10 -18.00
C ALA A 26 -7.18 -5.38 -16.65
N VAL A 27 -7.80 -6.00 -15.64
CA VAL A 27 -7.83 -5.46 -14.26
C VAL A 27 -6.43 -5.40 -13.66
N CYS A 28 -5.62 -6.46 -13.82
CA CYS A 28 -4.24 -6.51 -13.32
C CYS A 28 -3.36 -5.41 -13.93
N THR A 29 -3.48 -5.21 -15.24
CA THR A 29 -2.77 -4.16 -15.98
C THR A 29 -3.24 -2.76 -15.55
N PHE A 30 -4.56 -2.56 -15.42
CA PHE A 30 -5.15 -1.30 -14.94
C PHE A 30 -4.66 -0.94 -13.53
N LEU A 31 -4.48 -1.94 -12.65
CA LEU A 31 -3.98 -1.76 -11.30
C LEU A 31 -2.44 -1.64 -11.21
N GLY A 32 -1.72 -1.83 -12.32
CA GLY A 32 -0.27 -1.73 -12.37
C GLY A 32 0.48 -2.91 -11.77
N HIS A 33 -0.06 -4.13 -11.92
CA HIS A 33 0.51 -5.38 -11.41
C HIS A 33 0.86 -5.35 -9.91
N PRO A 34 -0.13 -5.06 -9.03
CA PRO A 34 0.11 -5.03 -7.59
C PRO A 34 0.59 -6.42 -7.12
N PRO A 35 1.73 -6.53 -6.39
CA PRO A 35 2.24 -7.83 -5.95
C PRO A 35 1.51 -8.37 -4.72
N THR A 36 0.74 -7.53 -4.03
CA THR A 36 0.03 -7.86 -2.79
C THR A 36 -1.39 -7.31 -2.83
N CYS A 37 -2.34 -8.09 -2.33
CA CYS A 37 -3.73 -7.68 -2.20
C CYS A 37 -3.90 -6.78 -0.96
N PRO A 38 -5.06 -6.08 -0.79
CA PRO A 38 -5.27 -5.17 0.35
C PRO A 38 -5.22 -5.86 1.73
N HIS A 39 -5.25 -7.20 1.78
CA HIS A 39 -5.11 -8.00 3.00
C HIS A 39 -3.68 -8.54 3.22
N GLY A 40 -2.70 -8.08 2.44
CA GLY A 40 -1.29 -8.48 2.57
C GLY A 40 -0.93 -9.86 2.00
N ARG A 41 -1.87 -10.58 1.39
CA ARG A 41 -1.57 -11.84 0.66
C ARG A 41 -0.93 -11.51 -0.69
N ALA A 42 -0.01 -12.35 -1.16
CA ALA A 42 0.58 -12.20 -2.49
C ALA A 42 -0.49 -12.41 -3.57
N ILE A 43 -0.55 -11.52 -4.58
CA ILE A 43 -1.40 -11.71 -5.75
C ILE A 43 -0.67 -12.68 -6.70
N PRO A 44 -1.33 -13.78 -7.14
CA PRO A 44 -0.73 -14.69 -8.11
C PRO A 44 -0.33 -13.94 -9.39
N ARG A 45 0.90 -14.16 -9.85
CA ARG A 45 1.38 -13.52 -11.08
C ARG A 45 0.77 -14.19 -12.30
N GLY A 46 0.20 -13.39 -13.20
CA GLY A 46 -0.28 -13.84 -14.51
C GLY A 46 0.71 -13.53 -15.64
N ARG A 47 0.37 -13.93 -16.87
CA ARG A 47 1.19 -13.70 -18.07
C ARG A 47 1.51 -12.22 -18.28
N CYS A 48 0.54 -11.35 -18.02
CA CYS A 48 0.71 -9.89 -18.07
C CYS A 48 1.78 -9.38 -17.09
N CYS A 49 1.96 -10.03 -15.93
CA CYS A 49 3.01 -9.69 -14.95
C CYS A 49 4.40 -10.18 -15.35
N GLU A 50 4.49 -11.22 -16.18
CA GLU A 50 5.74 -11.78 -16.70
C GLU A 50 6.25 -10.98 -17.92
N ALA A 51 5.32 -10.50 -18.76
CA ALA A 51 5.63 -9.65 -19.91
C ALA A 51 6.07 -8.22 -19.52
N ALA A 52 5.80 -7.79 -18.29
CA ALA A 52 6.30 -6.54 -17.74
C ALA A 52 7.82 -6.64 -17.52
N THR A 53 8.60 -6.26 -18.53
CA THR A 53 10.07 -6.37 -18.61
C THR A 53 10.84 -5.53 -17.59
N SER A 54 10.16 -4.73 -16.78
CA SER A 54 10.79 -3.82 -15.84
C SER A 54 10.83 -4.48 -14.47
N ARG A 55 12.03 -4.67 -13.91
CA ARG A 55 12.29 -4.98 -12.51
C ARG A 55 11.87 -3.80 -11.60
N VAL A 56 10.64 -3.32 -11.76
CA VAL A 56 10.07 -2.32 -10.86
C VAL A 56 9.77 -3.09 -9.58
N GLY A 57 10.49 -2.75 -8.51
CA GLY A 57 10.13 -3.23 -7.17
C GLY A 57 8.67 -2.88 -6.86
N PRO A 58 8.09 -3.44 -5.79
CA PRO A 58 6.72 -3.14 -5.39
C PRO A 58 6.49 -1.62 -5.37
N LEU A 59 5.52 -1.13 -6.15
CA LEU A 59 5.16 0.31 -6.16
C LEU A 59 4.61 0.74 -4.80
N ILE A 60 4.05 -0.19 -4.05
CA ILE A 60 3.50 0.00 -2.71
C ILE A 60 4.31 -0.88 -1.74
N VAL A 61 4.84 -0.26 -0.68
CA VAL A 61 5.61 -0.94 0.37
C VAL A 61 5.13 -0.46 1.74
N PRO A 62 5.36 -1.25 2.81
CA PRO A 62 5.26 -0.74 4.17
C PRO A 62 6.14 0.48 4.39
N LEU A 63 5.68 1.43 5.19
CA LEU A 63 6.42 2.62 5.59
C LEU A 63 7.77 2.26 6.25
N ALA A 64 7.81 1.18 7.01
CA ALA A 64 9.03 0.63 7.62
C ALA A 64 10.11 0.21 6.61
N HIS A 65 9.76 0.01 5.34
CA HIS A 65 10.70 -0.33 4.26
C HIS A 65 11.16 0.88 3.45
N LEU A 66 10.76 2.09 3.81
CA LEU A 66 11.38 3.29 3.26
C LEU A 66 12.80 3.46 3.83
N ALA A 67 13.71 3.99 3.02
CA ALA A 67 15.00 4.48 3.49
C ALA A 67 14.84 5.86 4.15
N ILE A 68 15.73 6.20 5.09
CA ILE A 68 15.75 7.54 5.69
C ILE A 68 15.93 8.59 4.58
N GLY A 69 15.08 9.61 4.56
CA GLY A 69 15.02 10.64 3.53
C GLY A 69 14.10 10.29 2.35
N GLU A 70 13.74 9.02 2.15
CA GLU A 70 12.82 8.58 1.12
C GLU A 70 11.41 9.12 1.37
N SER A 71 10.74 9.48 0.27
CA SER A 71 9.38 10.01 0.29
C SER A 71 8.42 9.11 -0.48
N GLY A 72 7.18 9.08 -0.03
CA GLY A 72 6.10 8.36 -0.68
C GLY A 72 4.76 9.05 -0.49
N THR A 73 3.71 8.43 -0.98
CA THR A 73 2.33 8.85 -0.75
C THR A 73 1.61 7.76 0.04
N VAL A 74 0.90 8.12 1.11
CA VAL A 74 0.09 7.15 1.86
C VAL A 74 -0.93 6.52 0.91
N ALA A 75 -0.86 5.21 0.75
CA ALA A 75 -1.77 4.45 -0.10
C ALA A 75 -2.96 3.97 0.73
N PHE A 76 -2.69 3.21 1.78
CA PHE A 76 -3.69 2.70 2.72
C PHE A 76 -3.04 2.35 4.05
N VAL A 77 -3.87 2.09 5.06
CA VAL A 77 -3.44 1.60 6.37
C VAL A 77 -4.18 0.30 6.64
N HIS A 78 -3.44 -0.77 6.89
CA HIS A 78 -3.97 -2.08 7.25
C HIS A 78 -3.82 -2.26 8.75
N THR A 79 -4.94 -2.18 9.49
CA THR A 79 -4.95 -2.33 10.94
C THR A 79 -6.22 -3.04 11.40
N THR A 80 -6.10 -3.90 12.40
CA THR A 80 -7.22 -4.56 13.07
C THR A 80 -7.65 -3.82 14.35
N ARG A 81 -6.97 -2.72 14.70
CA ARG A 81 -7.18 -1.98 15.95
C ARG A 81 -8.35 -1.02 15.83
N HIS A 82 -9.39 -1.24 16.63
CA HIS A 82 -10.54 -0.35 16.71
C HIS A 82 -10.14 1.09 17.03
N GLY A 83 -10.64 2.04 16.23
CA GLY A 83 -10.38 3.49 16.38
C GLY A 83 -8.99 3.96 15.97
N TYR A 84 -8.08 3.08 15.54
CA TYR A 84 -6.72 3.47 15.16
C TYR A 84 -6.70 4.33 13.88
N LEU A 85 -7.48 3.95 12.86
CA LEU A 85 -7.64 4.76 11.64
C LEU A 85 -8.15 6.18 11.95
N GLN A 86 -9.11 6.31 12.87
CA GLN A 86 -9.64 7.61 13.26
C GLN A 86 -8.58 8.49 13.93
N ARG A 87 -7.73 7.90 14.79
CA ARG A 87 -6.59 8.60 15.41
C ARG A 87 -5.56 9.04 14.36
N LEU A 88 -5.16 8.14 13.45
CA LEU A 88 -4.22 8.46 12.38
C LEU A 88 -4.74 9.59 11.48
N THR A 89 -6.02 9.51 11.10
CA THR A 89 -6.67 10.55 10.29
C THR A 89 -6.67 11.90 11.01
N ALA A 90 -6.97 11.92 12.32
CA ALA A 90 -6.91 13.14 13.12
C ALA A 90 -5.51 13.75 13.22
N LEU A 91 -4.46 12.93 13.08
CA LEU A 91 -3.05 13.35 13.04
C LEU A 91 -2.59 13.74 11.63
N GLY A 92 -3.50 13.80 10.65
CA GLY A 92 -3.20 14.18 9.27
C GLY A 92 -2.68 13.04 8.40
N MET A 93 -2.69 11.80 8.90
CA MET A 93 -2.34 10.61 8.13
C MET A 93 -3.58 10.07 7.41
N ALA A 94 -3.73 10.46 6.16
CA ALA A 94 -4.81 10.05 5.27
C ALA A 94 -4.25 9.60 3.91
N PRO A 95 -4.97 8.74 3.15
CA PRO A 95 -4.58 8.39 1.79
C PRO A 95 -4.33 9.62 0.90
N GLY A 96 -3.35 9.53 0.01
CA GLY A 96 -2.96 10.63 -0.87
C GLY A 96 -2.03 11.66 -0.23
N ARG A 97 -1.77 11.59 1.09
CA ARG A 97 -0.86 12.51 1.76
C ARG A 97 0.61 12.15 1.49
N PRO A 98 1.47 13.12 1.14
CA PRO A 98 2.90 12.88 1.04
C PRO A 98 3.49 12.63 2.43
N ILE A 99 4.40 11.68 2.50
CA ILE A 99 5.10 11.26 3.70
C ILE A 99 6.59 11.14 3.41
N ARG A 100 7.44 11.56 4.35
CA ARG A 100 8.88 11.40 4.29
C ARG A 100 9.39 10.73 5.56
N LEU A 101 10.23 9.71 5.42
CA LEU A 101 10.87 9.08 6.57
C LEU A 101 12.06 9.92 7.04
N ARG A 102 12.06 10.33 8.32
CA ARG A 102 13.12 11.17 8.91
C ARG A 102 14.09 10.36 9.76
N GLN A 103 13.59 9.33 10.43
CA GLN A 103 14.37 8.50 11.35
C GLN A 103 13.70 7.13 11.50
N THR A 104 14.49 6.08 11.75
CA THR A 104 14.00 4.72 12.05
C THR A 104 14.38 4.21 13.44
N HIS A 105 15.38 4.81 14.09
CA HIS A 105 15.86 4.41 15.42
C HIS A 105 16.27 5.64 16.25
N PRO A 106 16.00 5.66 17.59
CA PRO A 106 15.38 4.59 18.39
C PRO A 106 13.85 4.46 18.19
N THR A 107 13.21 5.50 17.66
CA THR A 107 11.79 5.52 17.28
C THR A 107 11.68 5.99 15.84
N MET A 108 10.70 5.47 15.11
CA MET A 108 10.45 5.89 13.73
C MET A 108 9.82 7.28 13.73
N VAL A 109 10.38 8.23 12.98
CA VAL A 109 9.84 9.58 12.84
C VAL A 109 9.54 9.83 11.38
N ILE A 110 8.32 10.24 11.10
CA ILE A 110 7.84 10.59 9.76
C ILE A 110 7.40 12.04 9.71
N GLN A 111 7.52 12.63 8.52
CA GLN A 111 7.03 13.96 8.23
C GLN A 111 5.82 13.87 7.28
N LEU A 112 4.69 14.44 7.71
CA LEU A 112 3.42 14.52 6.99
C LEU A 112 3.09 15.99 6.72
N GLY A 113 3.56 16.53 5.60
CA GLY A 113 3.49 17.97 5.35
C GLY A 113 4.35 18.73 6.38
N GLU A 114 3.71 19.54 7.22
CA GLU A 114 4.38 20.33 8.28
C GLU A 114 4.40 19.61 9.64
N THR A 115 3.72 18.47 9.77
CA THR A 115 3.64 17.73 11.03
C THR A 115 4.69 16.62 11.07
N GLU A 116 5.39 16.48 12.19
CA GLU A 116 6.23 15.32 12.48
C GLU A 116 5.51 14.38 13.45
N LEU A 117 5.52 13.08 13.14
CA LEU A 117 4.87 12.05 13.95
C LEU A 117 5.88 10.94 14.29
N ALA A 118 5.94 10.60 15.57
CA ALA A 118 6.68 9.43 16.05
C ALA A 118 5.78 8.20 16.02
N LEU A 119 6.28 7.11 15.45
CA LEU A 119 5.61 5.83 15.28
C LEU A 119 6.48 4.70 15.86
N ASP A 120 5.83 3.67 16.37
CA ASP A 120 6.47 2.40 16.67
C ASP A 120 6.65 1.55 15.39
N GLY A 121 7.43 0.46 15.50
CA GLY A 121 7.68 -0.43 14.36
C GLY A 121 6.43 -1.17 13.88
N GLU A 122 5.44 -1.37 14.76
CA GLU A 122 4.16 -1.99 14.42
C GLU A 122 3.36 -1.06 13.51
N ALA A 123 3.18 0.21 13.89
CA ALA A 123 2.53 1.22 13.06
C ALA A 123 3.23 1.38 11.70
N GLY A 124 4.57 1.39 11.68
CA GLY A 124 5.33 1.46 10.43
C GLY A 124 5.10 0.28 9.47
N SER A 125 4.69 -0.88 10.01
CA SER A 125 4.40 -2.08 9.22
C SER A 125 2.93 -2.14 8.76
N GLU A 126 2.03 -1.44 9.46
CA GLU A 126 0.61 -1.32 9.12
C GLU A 126 0.32 -0.23 8.08
N ILE A 127 1.22 0.76 7.91
CA ILE A 127 1.04 1.88 6.98
C ILE A 127 1.70 1.55 5.64
N TYR A 128 0.92 1.55 4.56
CA TYR A 128 1.42 1.29 3.21
C TYR A 128 1.55 2.57 2.41
N VAL A 129 2.69 2.73 1.77
CA VAL A 129 3.08 3.91 1.02
C VAL A 129 3.41 3.54 -0.42
N ARG A 130 2.89 4.32 -1.36
CA ARG A 130 3.31 4.27 -2.74
C ARG A 130 4.63 5.03 -2.88
N ARG A 131 5.68 4.36 -3.34
CA ARG A 131 6.94 5.02 -3.70
C ARG A 131 6.68 5.96 -4.87
N GLY A 132 6.96 7.24 -4.69
CA GLY A 132 7.06 8.16 -5.82
C GLY A 132 8.35 7.85 -6.56
N ALA A 133 8.32 7.84 -7.89
CA ALA A 133 9.55 7.92 -8.67
C ALA A 133 10.32 9.14 -8.14
N GLN A 134 11.46 8.91 -7.49
CA GLN A 134 12.21 9.99 -6.87
C GLN A 134 12.60 10.98 -7.97
N ASP A 135 12.31 12.26 -7.74
CA ASP A 135 12.97 13.35 -8.43
C ASP A 135 14.48 13.16 -8.31
N ALA A 136 15.08 12.62 -9.36
CA ALA A 136 16.50 12.74 -9.64
C ALA A 136 16.81 14.22 -9.89
N ARG A 137 16.94 15.00 -8.82
CA ARG A 137 17.59 16.32 -8.87
C ARG A 137 19.03 16.16 -8.41
N SER A 138 19.92 15.98 -9.38
CA SER A 138 21.26 16.60 -9.39
C SER A 138 21.28 17.61 -10.53
#